data_AF-A0A835IV06-F1
#
_entry.id   AF-A0A835IV06-F1
#
_cell.length_a   1.000
_cell.length_b   1.000
_cell.length_c   1.000
_cell.angle_alpha   90.00
_cell.angle_beta   90.00
_cell.angle_gamma   90.00
#
_symmetry.space_group_name_H-M   'P 1'
#
loop_
_entity.id
_entity.type
_entity.pdbx_description
1 polymer ?
#
loop_
_entity_poly.entity_id
_entity_poly.type
_entity_poly.pdbx_seq_one_letter_code
_entity_poly.pdbx_strand_id
1 'polypeptide(L)'
;MDESKRVVPTSRGQALADEYSIKFFETSAKTNLNAEQVFFSIARDIKQKLAESDSKVEPQTIKISKPDPGKGLSTVTERSACCGS
;
A
#
# COMPACT_ATOMS: atom_id res chain seq x y z
N MET A 1 -8.33 12.64 -35.29
CA MET A 1 -9.33 11.59 -35.04
C MET A 1 -10.70 12.23 -35.22
N ASP A 2 -11.62 11.57 -35.90
CA ASP A 2 -12.99 12.07 -36.06
C ASP A 2 -13.80 11.68 -34.83
N GLU A 3 -14.18 12.66 -34.00
CA GLU A 3 -14.97 12.44 -32.78
C GLU A 3 -16.34 11.81 -33.08
N SER A 4 -16.88 12.01 -34.28
CA SER A 4 -18.18 11.46 -34.70
C SER A 4 -18.17 9.93 -34.78
N LYS A 5 -16.99 9.31 -34.88
CA LYS A 5 -16.84 7.85 -34.91
C LYS A 5 -16.66 7.25 -33.52
N ARG A 6 -16.52 8.06 -32.48
CA ARG A 6 -16.38 7.56 -31.10
C ARG A 6 -17.73 7.15 -30.57
N VAL A 7 -17.83 5.88 -30.16
CA VAL A 7 -19.02 5.36 -29.45
C VAL A 7 -19.02 5.74 -27.96
N VAL A 8 -17.86 6.16 -27.43
CA VAL A 8 -17.70 6.63 -26.07
C VAL A 8 -16.96 7.97 -26.12
N PRO A 9 -17.58 9.07 -25.64
CA PRO A 9 -16.89 10.34 -25.54
C PRO A 9 -15.91 10.32 -24.37
N THR A 10 -14.82 11.08 -24.50
CA THR A 10 -13.78 11.23 -23.46
C THR A 10 -14.37 11.63 -22.11
N SER A 11 -15.36 12.53 -22.09
CA SER A 11 -16.03 12.98 -20.86
C SER A 11 -16.68 11.85 -20.07
N ARG A 12 -17.24 10.85 -20.74
CA ARG A 12 -17.84 9.68 -20.07
C ARG A 12 -16.78 8.80 -19.44
N GLY A 13 -15.65 8.59 -20.13
CA GLY A 13 -14.52 7.85 -19.58
C GLY A 13 -13.90 8.53 -18.36
N GLN A 14 -13.73 9.86 -18.43
CA GLN A 14 -13.24 10.66 -17.32
C GLN A 14 -14.17 10.59 -16.11
N ALA A 15 -15.48 10.80 -16.30
CA ALA A 15 -16.46 10.76 -15.21
C ALA A 15 -16.45 9.41 -14.47
N LEU A 16 -16.32 8.30 -15.20
CA LEU A 16 -16.24 6.97 -14.59
C LEU A 16 -14.95 6.78 -13.78
N ALA A 17 -13.83 7.30 -14.28
CA ALA A 17 -12.57 7.23 -13.56
C ALA A 17 -12.60 8.06 -12.28
N ASP A 18 -13.22 9.24 -12.33
CA ASP A 18 -13.44 10.09 -11.16
C ASP A 18 -14.32 9.38 -10.11
N GLU A 19 -15.38 8.69 -10.53
CA GLU A 19 -16.25 7.88 -9.66
C GLU A 19 -15.48 6.78 -8.92
N TYR A 20 -14.62 6.05 -9.62
CA TYR A 20 -13.78 5.00 -9.01
C TYR A 20 -12.49 5.53 -8.38
N SER A 21 -12.25 6.84 -8.40
CA SER A 21 -11.01 7.46 -7.93
C SER A 21 -9.74 6.85 -8.55
N ILE A 22 -9.82 6.51 -9.84
CA ILE A 22 -8.69 6.01 -10.65
C ILE A 22 -8.31 7.05 -11.69
N LYS A 23 -7.06 7.00 -12.19
CA LYS A 23 -6.62 7.89 -13.27
C LYS A 23 -7.17 7.42 -14.62
N PHE A 24 -7.59 8.37 -15.44
CA PHE A 24 -8.02 8.13 -16.81
C PHE A 24 -6.91 8.50 -17.80
N PHE A 25 -6.76 7.68 -18.86
CA PHE A 25 -5.83 7.96 -19.95
C PHE A 25 -6.43 7.50 -21.29
N GLU A 26 -6.39 8.36 -22.31
CA GLU A 26 -6.61 7.95 -23.69
C GLU A 26 -5.27 7.73 -24.40
N THR A 27 -5.09 6.56 -25.02
CA THR A 27 -3.86 6.20 -25.72
C THR A 27 -4.16 5.63 -27.10
N SER A 28 -3.19 5.74 -28.02
CA SER A 28 -3.24 5.05 -29.31
C SER A 28 -1.94 4.30 -29.54
N ALA A 29 -2.00 2.97 -29.42
CA ALA A 29 -0.86 2.11 -29.75
C ALA A 29 -0.44 2.23 -31.23
N LYS A 30 -1.42 2.45 -32.13
CA LYS A 30 -1.17 2.58 -33.57
C LYS A 30 -0.30 3.79 -33.91
N THR A 31 -0.49 4.91 -33.23
CA THR A 31 0.25 6.16 -33.50
C THR A 31 1.23 6.52 -32.38
N ASN A 32 1.48 5.59 -31.45
CA ASN A 32 2.25 5.81 -30.23
C ASN A 32 1.80 7.04 -29.40
N LEU A 33 0.51 7.39 -29.45
CA LEU A 33 -0.02 8.55 -28.71
C LEU A 33 -0.24 8.17 -27.25
N ASN A 34 0.38 8.95 -26.34
CA ASN A 34 0.31 8.82 -24.89
C ASN A 34 0.79 7.48 -24.29
N ALA A 35 1.28 6.53 -25.11
CA ALA A 35 1.64 5.20 -24.63
C ALA A 35 2.77 5.27 -23.58
N GLU A 36 3.91 5.89 -23.92
CA GLU A 36 5.05 6.02 -23.00
C GLU A 36 4.69 6.80 -21.72
N GLN A 37 3.95 7.90 -21.87
CA GLN A 37 3.55 8.73 -20.73
C GLN A 37 2.71 7.95 -19.71
N VAL A 38 1.81 7.08 -20.18
CA VAL A 38 0.98 6.26 -19.29
C VAL A 38 1.83 5.29 -18.48
N PHE A 39 2.76 4.59 -19.12
CA PHE A 39 3.65 3.66 -18.41
C PHE A 39 4.51 4.39 -17.37
N PHE A 40 5.09 5.54 -17.72
CA PHE A 40 5.87 6.32 -16.75
C PHE A 40 5.02 6.89 -15.63
N SER A 41 3.79 7.35 -15.90
CA SER A 41 2.87 7.83 -14.85
C SER A 41 2.58 6.73 -13.83
N ILE A 42 2.20 5.55 -14.30
CA ILE A 42 1.87 4.41 -13.43
C ILE A 42 3.10 4.00 -12.61
N ALA A 43 4.27 3.88 -13.24
CA ALA A 43 5.50 3.51 -12.55
C ALA A 43 5.88 4.51 -11.45
N ARG A 44 5.76 5.82 -11.72
CA ARG A 44 6.01 6.87 -10.72
C ARG A 44 5.03 6.79 -9.56
N ASP A 45 3.74 6.62 -9.84
CA ASP A 45 2.71 6.51 -8.81
C ASP A 45 2.95 5.31 -7.89
N ILE A 46 3.32 4.14 -8.45
CA ILE A 46 3.66 2.95 -7.67
C ILE A 46 4.88 3.21 -6.80
N LYS A 47 5.95 3.77 -7.37
CA LYS A 47 7.18 4.08 -6.63
C LYS A 47 6.91 5.02 -5.45
N GLN A 48 6.10 6.05 -5.66
CA GLN A 48 5.72 7.01 -4.63
C GLN A 48 4.91 6.33 -3.52
N LYS A 49 3.88 5.55 -3.87
CA LYS A 49 3.07 4.80 -2.90
C LYS A 49 3.91 3.85 -2.03
N LEU A 50 4.89 3.17 -2.63
CA LEU A 50 5.79 2.29 -1.89
C LEU A 50 6.64 3.08 -0.89
N ALA A 51 7.21 4.22 -1.30
CA ALA A 51 8.01 5.07 -0.41
C ALA A 51 7.17 5.64 0.77
N GLU A 52 5.93 6.05 0.51
CA GLU A 52 5.01 6.53 1.54
C GLU A 52 4.59 5.42 2.51
N SER A 53 4.40 4.18 2.02
CA SER A 53 4.04 3.04 2.86
C SER A 53 5.15 2.61 3.83
N ASP A 54 6.42 2.71 3.42
CA ASP A 54 7.59 2.41 4.26
C ASP A 54 7.79 3.47 5.36
N SER A 55 7.32 4.69 5.11
CA SER A 55 7.42 5.83 6.02
C SER A 55 6.41 5.81 7.17
N LYS A 56 5.45 4.87 7.17
CA LYS A 56 4.44 4.77 8.24
C LYS A 56 5.06 4.06 9.44
N VAL A 57 5.84 4.83 10.20
CA VAL A 57 6.44 4.46 11.48
C VAL A 57 5.45 3.66 12.31
N GLU A 58 5.76 2.38 12.57
CA GLU A 58 5.02 1.57 13.52
C GLU A 58 4.89 2.33 14.86
N PRO A 59 3.73 2.26 15.54
CA PRO A 59 3.60 2.82 16.87
C PRO A 59 4.70 2.23 17.75
N GLN A 60 5.46 3.12 18.36
CA GLN A 60 6.67 2.83 19.10
C GLN A 60 6.38 1.72 20.11
N THR A 61 6.98 0.55 19.87
CA THR A 61 6.96 -0.58 20.79
C THR A 61 7.15 -0.10 22.22
N ILE A 62 6.21 -0.41 23.12
CA ILE A 62 6.32 -0.07 24.53
C ILE A 62 7.55 -0.80 25.06
N LYS A 63 8.65 -0.06 25.25
CA LYS A 63 9.88 -0.58 25.86
C LYS A 63 9.61 -0.80 27.35
N ILE A 64 9.16 -2.01 27.71
CA ILE A 64 9.16 -2.48 29.09
C ILE A 64 10.62 -2.71 29.49
N SER A 65 11.19 -1.71 30.13
CA SER A 65 12.53 -1.75 30.73
C SER A 65 12.62 -2.92 31.72
N LYS A 66 13.54 -3.86 31.47
CA LYS A 66 13.93 -4.88 32.46
C LYS A 66 14.50 -4.20 33.70
N PRO A 67 14.04 -4.53 34.93
CA PRO A 67 14.84 -4.29 36.12
C PRO A 67 15.64 -5.56 36.41
N ASP A 68 16.96 -5.45 36.33
CA ASP A 68 17.88 -6.28 37.11
C ASP A 68 19.14 -5.44 37.35
N PRO A 69 19.69 -5.42 38.58
CA PRO A 69 20.36 -6.63 39.05
C PRO A 69 20.26 -6.89 40.56
N GLY A 70 20.11 -8.17 40.92
CA GLY A 70 21.01 -8.77 41.91
C GLY A 70 20.42 -9.23 43.25
N LYS A 71 20.44 -10.56 43.39
CA LYS A 71 20.89 -11.32 44.57
C LYS A 71 19.86 -11.63 45.67
N GLY A 72 19.46 -12.91 45.76
CA GLY A 72 19.14 -13.55 47.05
C GLY A 72 17.92 -14.47 47.11
N LEU A 73 18.11 -15.74 46.71
CA LEU A 73 17.67 -16.98 47.38
C LEU A 73 16.24 -17.15 47.96
N SER A 74 15.66 -18.29 47.53
CA SER A 74 14.77 -19.26 48.21
C SER A 74 13.25 -19.11 48.23
N THR A 75 12.63 -20.13 47.59
CA THR A 75 11.39 -20.86 47.95
C THR A 75 10.08 -20.07 47.83
N VAL A 76 9.07 -20.51 47.09
CA VAL A 76 8.28 -21.74 47.31
C VAL A 76 7.57 -22.16 46.01
N THR A 77 7.69 -23.45 45.68
CA THR A 77 6.70 -24.34 45.07
C THR A 77 5.40 -23.73 44.54
N GLU A 78 5.13 -23.85 43.24
CA GLU A 78 3.87 -24.44 42.76
C GLU A 78 4.15 -25.35 41.56
N ARG A 79 3.84 -26.62 41.78
CA ARG A 79 3.93 -27.71 40.81
C ARG A 79 2.71 -27.63 39.89
N SER A 80 2.91 -27.88 38.60
CA SER A 80 2.44 -29.08 37.90
C SER A 80 2.19 -28.83 36.41
N ALA A 81 2.59 -29.82 35.63
CA ALA A 81 2.50 -29.87 34.18
C ALA A 81 1.05 -29.96 33.69
N CYS A 82 0.76 -29.34 32.54
CA CYS A 82 -0.44 -29.64 31.77
C CYS A 82 -0.05 -29.90 30.31
N CYS A 83 0.17 -31.18 29.99
CA CYS A 83 0.08 -31.73 28.63
C CYS A 83 -1.39 -32.01 28.30
N GLY A 84 -1.78 -31.80 27.04
CA GLY A 84 -2.65 -32.72 26.29
C GLY A 84 -4.13 -32.40 26.20
N SER A 85 -4.54 -31.83 25.06
CA SER A 85 -5.27 -32.56 23.99
C SER A 85 -5.07 -31.83 22.66
#